data_AF-A0A0P9CQP4-F1
#
_entry.id   AF-A0A0P9CQP4-F1
#
_cell.length_a   1.000
_cell.length_b   1.000
_cell.length_c   1.000
_cell.angle_alpha   90.00
_cell.angle_beta   90.00
_cell.angle_gamma   90.00
#
_symmetry.space_group_name_H-M   'P 1'
#
loop_
_entity.id
_entity.type
_entity.pdbx_description
1 polymer ?
#
loop_
_entity_poly.entity_id
_entity_poly.type
_entity_poly.pdbx_seq_one_letter_code
_entity_poly.pdbx_strand_id
1 'polypeptide(L)'
;EVRTHAARARSLPALLDALENDVSRAIPTVLPLVAPVVAPGLVLMSLVGGWLERWLGKAPGAVFQLLRGLPNNVTTEMDLRLWALAQTIRADDAARTALLDLPVEEQAEAYAHGALPPVAQRGIAQFLQQYGMRGVAEIDIGRPRWRDDPTPLLQTLHGYLQLNDPALAPDAQFARGASEAAQLTNAWANELARTPFGALRARVLRFGIGRMRELLGLRESPKFYLIQTLGIYRDALLAHGRELVARGALDDAGDIFFLSLDELRAAARNRTPDLRGQVAANRAEYE
;
A
#
# COMPACT_ATOMS: atom_id res chain seq x y z
N GLU A 1 0.50 4.82 -18.20
CA GLU A 1 0.91 6.21 -18.49
C GLU A 1 2.15 6.62 -17.72
N VAL A 2 2.11 6.70 -16.38
CA VAL A 2 3.28 7.06 -15.53
C VAL A 2 4.57 6.30 -15.90
N ARG A 3 4.51 4.96 -16.01
CA ARG A 3 5.68 4.16 -16.44
C ARG A 3 6.25 4.60 -17.80
N THR A 4 5.38 5.00 -18.71
CA THR A 4 5.76 5.47 -20.04
C THR A 4 6.35 6.88 -19.99
N HIS A 5 5.83 7.77 -19.16
CA HIS A 5 6.41 9.11 -18.95
C HIS A 5 7.82 8.99 -18.37
N ALA A 6 7.99 8.24 -17.28
CA ALA A 6 9.30 7.98 -16.67
C ALA A 6 10.28 7.32 -17.65
N ALA A 7 9.86 6.32 -18.43
CA ALA A 7 10.73 5.65 -19.40
C ALA A 7 11.11 6.54 -20.61
N ARG A 8 10.29 7.55 -20.96
CA ARG A 8 10.59 8.49 -22.05
C ARG A 8 11.49 9.63 -21.62
N ALA A 9 11.53 9.95 -20.32
CA ALA A 9 12.41 10.95 -19.76
C ALA A 9 13.87 10.45 -19.77
N ARG A 10 14.60 10.77 -20.84
CA ARG A 10 16.01 10.36 -21.01
C ARG A 10 17.02 11.26 -20.30
N SER A 11 16.57 12.37 -19.72
CA SER A 11 17.42 13.31 -19.01
C SER A 11 16.80 13.64 -17.65
N LEU A 12 17.66 13.99 -16.69
CA LEU A 12 17.23 14.36 -15.34
C LEU A 12 16.18 15.49 -15.37
N PRO A 13 16.35 16.61 -16.10
CA PRO A 13 15.31 17.64 -16.17
C PRO A 13 13.97 17.14 -16.70
N ALA A 14 13.98 16.33 -17.77
CA ALA A 14 12.75 15.76 -18.32
C ALA A 14 12.06 14.82 -17.32
N LEU A 15 12.83 14.12 -16.48
CA LEU A 15 12.30 13.26 -15.43
C LEU A 15 11.66 14.08 -14.31
N LEU A 16 12.29 15.18 -13.90
CA LEU A 16 11.76 16.08 -12.87
C LEU A 16 10.46 16.76 -13.34
N ASP A 17 10.41 17.20 -14.60
CA ASP A 17 9.20 17.78 -15.18
C ASP A 17 8.06 16.75 -15.28
N ALA A 18 8.39 15.51 -15.65
CA ALA A 18 7.42 14.41 -15.68
C ALA A 18 6.92 14.06 -14.26
N LEU A 19 7.81 14.00 -13.27
CA LEU A 19 7.49 13.78 -11.86
C LEU A 19 6.54 14.86 -11.34
N GLU A 20 6.90 16.14 -11.49
CA GLU A 20 6.05 17.26 -11.04
C GLU A 20 4.70 17.24 -11.72
N ASN A 21 4.66 17.01 -13.04
CA ASN A 21 3.40 16.93 -13.77
C ASN A 21 2.54 15.75 -13.31
N ASP A 22 3.11 14.56 -13.15
CA ASP A 22 2.35 13.37 -12.76
C ASP A 22 1.95 13.39 -11.28
N VAL A 23 2.76 13.95 -10.38
CA VAL A 23 2.42 14.09 -8.95
C VAL A 23 1.39 15.20 -8.74
N SER A 24 1.56 16.37 -9.37
CA SER A 24 0.57 17.44 -9.30
C SER A 24 -0.77 17.02 -9.90
N ARG A 25 -0.75 16.18 -10.94
CA ARG A 25 -1.95 15.58 -11.53
C ARG A 25 -2.39 14.29 -10.86
N ALA A 26 -1.64 13.71 -9.93
CA ALA A 26 -1.99 12.40 -9.35
C ALA A 26 -3.35 12.47 -8.66
N ILE A 27 -3.55 13.45 -7.77
CA ILE A 27 -4.84 13.65 -7.10
C ILE A 27 -5.93 14.07 -8.11
N PRO A 28 -5.75 15.11 -8.96
CA PRO A 28 -6.74 15.48 -9.97
C PRO A 28 -7.10 14.40 -11.00
N THR A 29 -6.23 13.42 -11.25
CA THR A 29 -6.47 12.33 -12.21
C THR A 29 -7.13 11.14 -11.53
N VAL A 30 -6.66 10.77 -10.33
CA VAL A 30 -7.18 9.61 -9.59
C VAL A 30 -8.49 9.94 -8.88
N LEU A 31 -8.67 11.17 -8.40
CA LEU A 31 -9.87 11.57 -7.68
C LEU A 31 -11.14 11.45 -8.54
N PRO A 32 -11.21 11.88 -9.81
CA PRO A 32 -12.39 11.66 -10.66
C PRO A 32 -12.64 10.19 -10.99
N LEU A 33 -11.62 9.32 -10.93
CA LEU A 33 -11.78 7.88 -11.16
C LEU A 33 -12.31 7.16 -9.92
N VAL A 34 -11.90 7.61 -8.73
CA VAL A 34 -12.24 6.95 -7.47
C VAL A 34 -13.43 7.61 -6.75
N ALA A 35 -13.63 8.92 -6.88
CA ALA A 35 -14.74 9.63 -6.25
C ALA A 35 -16.13 9.11 -6.66
N PRO A 36 -16.41 8.76 -7.94
CA PRO A 36 -17.67 8.15 -8.34
C PRO A 36 -17.93 6.77 -7.70
N VAL A 37 -16.90 6.16 -7.11
CA VAL A 37 -17.00 4.89 -6.39
C VAL A 37 -17.10 5.13 -4.88
N VAL A 38 -16.15 5.88 -4.31
CA VAL A 38 -16.03 6.06 -2.86
C VAL A 38 -17.11 7.00 -2.32
N ALA A 39 -17.45 8.09 -3.02
CA ALA A 39 -18.42 9.05 -2.54
C ALA A 39 -19.82 8.43 -2.38
N PRO A 40 -20.35 7.65 -3.35
CA PRO A 40 -21.59 6.91 -3.13
C PRO A 40 -21.50 5.90 -1.98
N GLY A 41 -20.33 5.27 -1.77
CA GLY A 41 -20.09 4.40 -0.61
C GLY A 41 -20.23 5.13 0.73
N LEU A 42 -19.67 6.34 0.85
CA LEU A 42 -19.78 7.19 2.03
C LEU A 42 -21.22 7.69 2.25
N VAL A 43 -21.91 8.09 1.18
CA VAL A 43 -23.32 8.48 1.24
C VAL A 43 -24.18 7.30 1.71
N LEU A 44 -23.96 6.11 1.14
CA LEU A 44 -24.67 4.90 1.57
C LEU A 44 -24.36 4.54 3.02
N MET A 45 -23.14 4.76 3.51
CA MET A 45 -22.80 4.56 4.92
C MET A 45 -23.63 5.45 5.83
N SER A 46 -23.73 6.74 5.50
CA SER A 46 -24.56 7.69 6.26
C SER A 46 -26.05 7.32 6.19
N LEU A 47 -26.55 6.93 5.01
CA LEU A 47 -27.95 6.51 4.82
C LEU A 47 -28.27 5.23 5.60
N VAL A 48 -27.42 4.20 5.48
CA VAL A 48 -27.56 2.94 6.21
C VAL A 48 -27.52 3.19 7.71
N GLY A 49 -26.59 4.02 8.21
CA GLY A 49 -26.55 4.43 9.62
C GLY A 49 -27.89 5.03 10.07
N GLY A 50 -28.39 6.02 9.32
CA GLY A 50 -29.69 6.63 9.58
C GLY A 50 -30.87 5.65 9.50
N TRP A 51 -30.84 4.66 8.60
CA TRP A 51 -31.86 3.62 8.52
C TRP A 51 -31.83 2.68 9.72
N LEU A 52 -30.64 2.28 10.17
CA LEU A 52 -30.48 1.42 11.35
C LEU A 52 -31.00 2.12 12.62
N GLU A 53 -30.73 3.41 12.77
CA GLU A 53 -31.24 4.20 13.89
C GLU A 53 -32.76 4.40 13.79
N ARG A 54 -33.25 4.91 12.66
CA ARG A 54 -34.66 5.33 12.52
C ARG A 54 -35.64 4.18 12.36
N TRP A 55 -35.23 3.07 11.71
CA TRP A 55 -36.13 1.96 11.43
C TRP A 55 -35.99 0.80 12.42
N LEU A 56 -34.83 0.64 13.06
CA LEU A 56 -34.53 -0.47 13.95
C LEU A 56 -34.10 -0.04 15.37
N GLY A 57 -34.01 1.26 15.64
CA GLY A 57 -33.62 1.78 16.94
C GLY A 57 -32.20 1.39 17.37
N LYS A 58 -31.30 1.08 16.42
CA LYS A 58 -29.92 0.73 16.75
C LYS A 58 -29.16 1.95 17.26
N ALA A 59 -28.15 1.71 18.10
CA ALA A 59 -27.30 2.79 18.61
C ALA A 59 -26.57 3.52 17.46
N PRO A 60 -26.32 4.84 17.61
CA PRO A 60 -25.50 5.58 16.68
C PRO A 60 -24.16 4.88 16.42
N GLY A 61 -23.77 4.80 15.14
CA GLY A 61 -22.53 4.13 14.73
C GLY A 61 -22.60 2.61 14.58
N ALA A 62 -23.77 1.97 14.76
CA ALA A 62 -23.93 0.53 14.49
C ALA A 62 -23.47 0.11 13.08
N VAL A 63 -23.54 1.02 12.10
CA VAL A 63 -23.04 0.82 10.72
C VAL A 63 -21.56 0.44 10.67
N PHE A 64 -20.72 0.88 11.62
CA PHE A 64 -19.29 0.58 11.63
C PHE A 64 -18.99 -0.92 11.81
N GLN A 65 -19.90 -1.67 12.42
CA GLN A 65 -19.78 -3.13 12.54
C GLN A 65 -19.81 -3.82 11.17
N LEU A 66 -20.47 -3.20 10.18
CA LEU A 66 -20.55 -3.69 8.81
C LEU A 66 -19.30 -3.37 7.97
N LEU A 67 -18.33 -2.62 8.51
CA LEU A 67 -17.10 -2.24 7.81
C LEU A 67 -15.95 -3.22 8.04
N ARG A 68 -16.15 -4.33 8.76
CA ARG A 68 -15.14 -5.38 8.92
C ARG A 68 -15.14 -6.29 7.70
N GLY A 69 -13.95 -6.74 7.29
CA GLY A 69 -13.78 -7.62 6.13
C GLY A 69 -14.38 -7.04 4.84
N LEU A 70 -14.02 -5.79 4.48
CA LEU A 70 -14.46 -5.17 3.23
C LEU A 70 -13.74 -5.83 2.05
N PRO A 71 -14.46 -6.24 1.00
CA PRO A 71 -13.82 -6.71 -0.24
C PRO A 71 -13.11 -5.56 -0.97
N ASN A 72 -12.21 -5.86 -1.90
CA ASN A 72 -11.54 -4.90 -2.79
C ASN A 72 -10.65 -3.86 -2.08
N ASN A 73 -10.28 -4.08 -0.82
CA ASN A 73 -9.33 -3.23 -0.11
C ASN A 73 -7.90 -3.67 -0.40
N VAL A 74 -7.18 -2.87 -1.19
CA VAL A 74 -5.83 -3.17 -1.65
C VAL A 74 -4.82 -3.39 -0.51
N THR A 75 -4.97 -2.71 0.62
CA THR A 75 -4.07 -2.93 1.78
C THR A 75 -4.40 -4.25 2.46
N THR A 76 -5.69 -4.57 2.63
CA THR A 76 -6.10 -5.88 3.17
C THR A 76 -5.68 -7.02 2.24
N GLU A 77 -5.83 -6.87 0.93
CA GLU A 77 -5.38 -7.86 -0.04
C GLU A 77 -3.87 -8.07 -0.01
N MET A 78 -3.09 -6.99 0.18
CA MET A 78 -1.65 -7.07 0.38
C MET A 78 -1.30 -7.89 1.63
N ASP A 79 -1.96 -7.62 2.76
CA ASP A 79 -1.71 -8.35 4.01
C ASP A 79 -2.10 -9.84 3.89
N LEU A 80 -3.22 -10.13 3.23
CA LEU A 80 -3.66 -11.51 2.97
C LEU A 80 -2.70 -12.26 2.04
N ARG A 81 -2.11 -11.58 1.05
CA ARG A 81 -1.08 -12.17 0.18
C ARG A 81 0.23 -12.41 0.91
N LEU A 82 0.63 -11.49 1.79
CA LEU A 82 1.81 -11.70 2.64
C LEU A 82 1.59 -12.87 3.60
N TRP A 83 0.39 -13.00 4.15
CA TRP A 83 -0.01 -14.16 4.95
C TRP A 83 0.04 -15.46 4.15
N ALA A 84 -0.51 -15.50 2.94
CA ALA A 84 -0.44 -16.68 2.07
C ALA A 84 1.01 -17.08 1.74
N LEU A 85 1.90 -16.10 1.56
CA LEU A 85 3.34 -16.33 1.44
C LEU A 85 3.91 -16.95 2.71
N ALA A 86 3.57 -16.43 3.90
CA ALA A 86 3.99 -17.01 5.17
C ALA A 86 3.55 -18.48 5.31
N GLN A 87 2.33 -18.80 4.88
CA GLN A 87 1.81 -20.18 4.90
C GLN A 87 2.58 -21.09 3.92
N THR A 88 2.96 -20.56 2.75
CA THR A 88 3.78 -21.29 1.78
C THR A 88 5.18 -21.58 2.33
N ILE A 89 5.80 -20.61 2.99
CA ILE A 89 7.10 -20.76 3.65
C ILE A 89 7.00 -21.74 4.82
N ARG A 90 5.95 -21.65 5.63
CA ARG A 90 5.73 -22.54 6.78
C ARG A 90 5.64 -24.01 6.38
N ALA A 91 5.16 -24.30 5.18
CA ALA A 91 5.05 -25.66 4.64
C ALA A 91 6.38 -26.22 4.10
N ASP A 92 7.43 -25.40 4.01
CA ASP A 92 8.77 -25.80 3.55
C ASP A 92 9.77 -25.63 4.71
N ASP A 93 10.26 -26.75 5.25
CA ASP A 93 11.11 -26.73 6.46
C ASP A 93 12.38 -25.88 6.28
N ALA A 94 13.02 -25.96 5.11
CA ALA A 94 14.25 -25.20 4.83
C ALA A 94 13.96 -23.69 4.82
N ALA A 95 12.92 -23.25 4.11
CA ALA A 95 12.51 -21.85 4.05
C ALA A 95 12.05 -21.31 5.41
N ARG A 96 11.30 -22.13 6.16
CA ARG A 96 10.84 -21.80 7.50
C ARG A 96 12.01 -21.60 8.46
N THR A 97 12.95 -22.56 8.49
CA THR A 97 14.16 -22.46 9.32
C THR A 97 14.99 -21.23 8.96
N ALA A 98 15.21 -20.99 7.66
CA ALA A 98 15.98 -19.83 7.21
C ALA A 98 15.38 -18.47 7.65
N LEU A 99 14.04 -18.37 7.72
CA LEU A 99 13.36 -17.14 8.12
C LEU A 99 12.93 -17.08 9.59
N LEU A 100 13.18 -18.12 10.39
CA LEU A 100 12.93 -18.11 11.84
C LEU A 100 14.21 -18.07 12.66
N ASP A 101 15.28 -18.72 12.21
CA ASP A 101 16.48 -18.93 13.03
C ASP A 101 17.51 -17.79 12.84
N LEU A 102 17.47 -17.09 11.71
CA LEU A 102 18.34 -15.94 11.43
C LEU A 102 17.73 -14.64 11.96
N PRO A 103 18.54 -13.69 12.46
CA PRO A 103 18.12 -12.29 12.63
C PRO A 103 17.57 -11.70 11.32
N VAL A 104 16.64 -10.75 11.41
CA VAL A 104 15.94 -10.22 10.22
C VAL A 104 16.90 -9.49 9.27
N GLU A 105 17.94 -8.86 9.81
CA GLU A 105 19.01 -8.22 9.04
C GLU A 105 19.80 -9.25 8.21
N GLU A 106 20.13 -10.40 8.79
CA GLU A 106 20.79 -11.51 8.09
C GLU A 106 19.85 -12.15 7.05
N GLN A 107 18.54 -12.21 7.32
CA GLN A 107 17.55 -12.63 6.33
C GLN A 107 17.50 -11.69 5.13
N ALA A 108 17.55 -10.37 5.37
CA ALA A 108 17.56 -9.35 4.33
C ALA A 108 18.81 -9.44 3.46
N GLU A 109 19.98 -9.63 4.09
CA GLU A 109 21.24 -9.85 3.40
C GLU A 109 21.22 -11.15 2.57
N ALA A 110 20.72 -12.25 3.15
CA ALA A 110 20.59 -13.53 2.44
C ALA A 110 19.64 -13.41 1.23
N TYR A 111 18.53 -12.67 1.37
CA TYR A 111 17.63 -12.40 0.24
C TYR A 111 18.33 -11.59 -0.87
N ALA A 112 19.07 -10.54 -0.50
CA ALA A 112 19.80 -9.70 -1.46
C ALA A 112 20.85 -10.50 -2.25
N HIS A 113 21.51 -11.46 -1.62
CA HIS A 113 22.49 -12.34 -2.25
C HIS A 113 21.88 -13.56 -2.96
N GLY A 114 20.55 -13.73 -2.93
CA GLY A 114 19.89 -14.90 -3.51
C GLY A 114 20.18 -16.22 -2.77
N ALA A 115 20.56 -16.12 -1.49
CA ALA A 115 20.98 -17.24 -0.65
C ALA A 115 19.84 -17.87 0.17
N LEU A 116 18.63 -17.29 0.13
CA LEU A 116 17.47 -17.92 0.77
C LEU A 116 17.04 -19.20 0.02
N PRO A 117 16.41 -20.15 0.74
CA PRO A 117 15.80 -21.32 0.10
C PRO A 117 14.85 -20.93 -1.05
N PRO A 118 14.77 -21.73 -2.13
CA PRO A 118 14.05 -21.33 -3.35
C PRO A 118 12.58 -20.95 -3.17
N VAL A 119 11.91 -21.49 -2.15
CA VAL A 119 10.52 -21.15 -1.82
C VAL A 119 10.43 -19.73 -1.25
N ALA A 120 11.26 -19.40 -0.27
CA ALA A 120 11.34 -18.06 0.31
C ALA A 120 11.82 -17.03 -0.73
N GLN A 121 12.93 -17.31 -1.42
CA GLN A 121 13.51 -16.37 -2.40
C GLN A 121 12.51 -15.97 -3.48
N ARG A 122 11.84 -16.96 -4.10
CA ARG A 122 10.85 -16.69 -5.16
C ARG A 122 9.60 -16.04 -4.62
N GLY A 123 9.10 -16.50 -3.47
CA GLY A 123 7.89 -15.96 -2.87
C GLY A 123 8.02 -14.48 -2.47
N ILE A 124 9.14 -14.12 -1.83
CA ILE A 124 9.46 -12.73 -1.48
C ILE A 124 9.63 -11.88 -2.74
N ALA A 125 10.37 -12.37 -3.75
CA ALA A 125 10.55 -11.64 -5.01
C ALA A 125 9.23 -11.36 -5.74
N GLN A 126 8.32 -12.34 -5.78
CA GLN A 126 6.98 -12.18 -6.36
C GLN A 126 6.14 -11.15 -5.58
N PHE A 127 6.20 -11.18 -4.26
CA PHE A 127 5.52 -10.18 -3.43
C PHE A 127 6.07 -8.76 -3.70
N LEU A 128 7.39 -8.59 -3.73
CA LEU A 128 8.06 -7.32 -3.98
C LEU A 128 7.86 -6.80 -5.41
N GLN A 129 7.65 -7.69 -6.39
CA GLN A 129 7.29 -7.27 -7.75
C GLN A 129 6.00 -6.46 -7.76
N GLN A 130 5.01 -6.86 -6.96
CA GLN A 130 3.70 -6.21 -6.92
C GLN A 130 3.59 -5.11 -5.85
N TYR A 131 4.20 -5.32 -4.68
CA TYR A 131 4.04 -4.44 -3.52
C TYR A 131 5.35 -3.79 -3.05
N GLY A 132 6.47 -4.06 -3.71
CA GLY A 132 7.78 -3.57 -3.28
C GLY A 132 8.00 -2.06 -3.41
N MET A 133 7.06 -1.32 -4.01
CA MET A 133 7.03 0.14 -4.01
C MET A 133 6.49 0.73 -2.71
N ARG A 134 5.88 -0.09 -1.84
CA ARG A 134 5.43 0.28 -0.51
C ARG A 134 6.63 0.40 0.43
N GLY A 135 6.43 1.04 1.57
CA GLY A 135 7.47 1.19 2.57
C GLY A 135 6.99 1.89 3.83
N VAL A 136 7.86 1.95 4.83
CA VAL A 136 7.64 2.79 6.01
C VAL A 136 7.79 4.25 5.59
N ALA A 137 6.85 5.11 6.02
CA ALA A 137 6.82 6.53 5.64
C ALA A 137 6.84 6.77 4.11
N GLU A 138 6.17 5.89 3.34
CA GLU A 138 6.21 5.85 1.86
C GLU A 138 5.78 7.11 1.10
N ILE A 139 5.12 8.08 1.74
CA ILE A 139 4.78 9.36 1.11
C ILE A 139 6.06 10.17 0.81
N ASP A 140 7.06 10.07 1.68
CA ASP A 140 8.38 10.62 1.42
C ASP A 140 9.05 9.78 0.31
N ILE A 141 9.37 10.40 -0.82
CA ILE A 141 10.00 9.75 -1.96
C ILE A 141 11.46 9.36 -1.67
N GLY A 142 12.11 10.02 -0.71
CA GLY A 142 13.49 9.75 -0.29
C GLY A 142 13.64 8.51 0.58
N ARG A 143 12.57 8.08 1.26
CA ARG A 143 12.57 6.87 2.09
C ARG A 143 12.69 5.58 1.25
N PRO A 144 13.48 4.59 1.71
CA PRO A 144 13.61 3.30 1.04
C PRO A 144 12.27 2.60 0.90
N ARG A 145 12.07 1.94 -0.24
CA ARG A 145 10.92 1.04 -0.46
C ARG A 145 11.30 -0.37 -0.05
N TRP A 146 10.31 -1.26 0.12
CA TRP A 146 10.56 -2.67 0.45
C TRP A 146 11.42 -3.40 -0.59
N ARG A 147 11.43 -2.93 -1.85
CA ARG A 147 12.36 -3.47 -2.87
C ARG A 147 13.81 -3.01 -2.69
N ASP A 148 14.01 -1.86 -2.05
CA ASP A 148 15.34 -1.30 -1.76
C ASP A 148 15.89 -1.94 -0.49
N ASP A 149 15.04 -1.99 0.54
CA ASP A 149 15.32 -2.60 1.84
C ASP A 149 14.11 -3.44 2.29
N PRO A 150 14.17 -4.79 2.18
CA PRO A 150 13.08 -5.67 2.55
C PRO A 150 12.99 -5.91 4.07
N THR A 151 13.89 -5.36 4.89
CA THR A 151 13.96 -5.62 6.34
C THR A 151 12.61 -5.43 7.05
N PRO A 152 11.85 -4.31 6.84
CA PRO A 152 10.55 -4.15 7.51
C PRO A 152 9.49 -5.17 7.05
N LEU A 153 9.56 -5.59 5.79
CA LEU A 153 8.68 -6.62 5.25
C LEU A 153 9.00 -7.98 5.87
N LEU A 154 10.29 -8.32 5.95
CA LEU A 154 10.77 -9.56 6.55
C LEU A 154 10.44 -9.63 8.04
N GLN A 155 10.54 -8.51 8.77
CA GLN A 155 10.09 -8.42 10.16
C GLN A 155 8.61 -8.80 10.31
N THR A 156 7.76 -8.31 9.40
CA THR A 156 6.31 -8.63 9.40
C THR A 156 6.09 -10.11 9.06
N LEU A 157 6.80 -10.61 8.06
CA LEU A 157 6.73 -12.01 7.64
C LEU A 157 7.20 -12.97 8.75
N HIS A 158 8.28 -12.64 9.43
CA HIS A 158 8.79 -13.36 10.59
C HIS A 158 7.74 -13.43 11.71
N GLY A 159 7.07 -12.30 12.02
CA GLY A 159 5.95 -12.27 12.95
C GLY A 159 4.79 -13.19 12.55
N TYR A 160 4.45 -13.23 11.26
CA TYR A 160 3.43 -14.17 10.74
C TYR A 160 3.86 -15.63 10.87
N LEU A 161 5.13 -15.96 10.63
CA LEU A 161 5.63 -17.33 10.79
C LEU A 161 5.55 -17.82 12.23
N GLN A 162 5.71 -16.93 13.22
CA GLN A 162 5.54 -17.25 14.64
C GLN A 162 4.08 -17.29 15.11
N LEU A 163 3.13 -16.82 14.29
CA LEU A 163 1.72 -16.77 14.68
C LEU A 163 1.12 -18.19 14.71
N ASN A 164 0.90 -18.70 15.92
CA ASN A 164 0.37 -20.05 16.16
C ASN A 164 -1.14 -20.07 16.44
N ASP A 165 -1.75 -18.94 16.81
CA ASP A 165 -3.19 -18.86 17.06
C ASP A 165 -3.96 -18.71 15.75
N PRO A 166 -4.75 -19.73 15.33
CA PRO A 166 -5.55 -19.65 14.10
C PRO A 166 -6.61 -18.54 14.16
N ALA A 167 -7.04 -18.13 15.36
CA ALA A 167 -8.04 -17.08 15.52
C ALA A 167 -7.50 -15.69 15.20
N LEU A 168 -6.18 -15.51 15.25
CA LEU A 168 -5.46 -14.28 14.92
C LEU A 168 -4.94 -14.26 13.48
N ALA A 169 -5.05 -15.36 12.73
CA ALA A 169 -4.62 -15.42 11.34
C ALA A 169 -5.35 -14.34 10.49
N PRO A 170 -4.63 -13.54 9.67
CA PRO A 170 -5.22 -12.48 8.85
C PRO A 170 -6.41 -12.92 7.98
N ASP A 171 -6.32 -14.11 7.36
CA ASP A 171 -7.40 -14.70 6.57
C ASP A 171 -8.62 -15.08 7.42
N ALA A 172 -8.41 -15.68 8.59
CA ALA A 172 -9.46 -16.02 9.54
C ALA A 172 -10.15 -14.76 10.09
N GLN A 173 -9.38 -13.71 10.43
CA GLN A 173 -9.93 -12.43 10.88
C GLN A 173 -10.75 -11.75 9.78
N PHE A 174 -10.26 -11.75 8.54
CA PHE A 174 -10.98 -11.22 7.40
C PHE A 174 -12.29 -11.97 7.15
N ALA A 175 -12.23 -13.30 7.09
CA ALA A 175 -13.40 -14.16 6.88
C ALA A 175 -14.43 -14.01 8.02
N ARG A 176 -13.98 -13.93 9.27
CA ARG A 176 -14.84 -13.68 10.43
C ARG A 176 -15.53 -12.33 10.32
N GLY A 177 -14.80 -11.26 10.01
CA GLY A 177 -15.37 -9.93 9.84
C GLY A 177 -16.40 -9.86 8.71
N ALA A 178 -16.14 -10.52 7.59
CA ALA A 178 -17.09 -10.62 6.48
C ALA A 178 -18.36 -11.43 6.86
N SER A 179 -18.19 -12.54 7.58
CA SER A 179 -19.29 -13.36 8.08
C SER A 179 -20.14 -12.62 9.11
N GLU A 180 -19.52 -11.96 10.10
CA GLU A 180 -20.20 -11.13 11.10
C GLU A 180 -21.05 -10.04 10.43
N ALA A 181 -20.49 -9.33 9.44
CA ALA A 181 -21.22 -8.31 8.69
C ALA A 181 -22.41 -8.91 7.92
N ALA A 182 -22.26 -10.10 7.32
CA ALA A 182 -23.35 -10.80 6.64
C ALA A 182 -24.45 -11.26 7.60
N GLN A 183 -24.07 -11.78 8.78
CA GLN A 183 -25.02 -12.18 9.83
C GLN A 183 -25.81 -10.98 10.35
N LEU A 184 -25.14 -9.85 10.65
CA LEU A 184 -25.80 -8.61 11.06
C LEU A 184 -26.75 -8.08 9.98
N THR A 185 -26.32 -8.10 8.71
CA THR A 185 -27.16 -7.71 7.57
C THR A 185 -28.44 -8.52 7.51
N ASN A 186 -28.33 -9.84 7.67
CA ASN A 186 -29.49 -10.73 7.66
C ASN A 186 -30.37 -10.56 8.89
N ALA A 187 -29.78 -10.47 10.08
CA ALA A 187 -30.53 -10.27 11.33
C ALA A 187 -31.34 -8.98 11.29
N TRP A 188 -30.72 -7.85 10.95
CA TRP A 188 -31.37 -6.55 10.89
C TRP A 188 -32.41 -6.46 9.79
N ALA A 189 -32.14 -7.02 8.61
CA ALA A 189 -33.12 -7.03 7.53
C ALA A 189 -34.31 -7.97 7.84
N ASN A 190 -34.11 -9.06 8.58
CA ASN A 190 -35.19 -9.95 9.00
C ASN A 190 -36.04 -9.33 10.12
N GLU A 191 -35.40 -8.63 11.07
CA GLU A 191 -36.08 -7.80 12.07
C GLU A 191 -36.97 -6.75 11.39
N LEU A 192 -36.42 -6.04 10.40
CA LEU A 192 -37.14 -5.03 9.63
C LEU A 192 -38.30 -5.61 8.82
N ALA A 193 -38.12 -6.81 8.24
CA ALA A 193 -39.16 -7.48 7.45
C ALA A 193 -40.42 -7.82 8.26
N ARG A 194 -40.33 -7.92 9.60
CA ARG A 194 -41.47 -8.16 10.50
C ARG A 194 -42.30 -6.90 10.80
N THR A 195 -41.87 -5.73 10.33
CA THR A 195 -42.56 -4.44 10.53
C THR A 195 -43.54 -4.13 9.39
N PRO A 196 -44.54 -3.25 9.58
CA PRO A 196 -45.41 -2.78 8.50
C PRO A 196 -44.60 -2.14 7.36
N PHE A 197 -44.88 -2.54 6.11
CA PHE A 197 -44.08 -2.17 4.92
C PHE A 197 -42.59 -2.59 4.99
N GLY A 198 -42.27 -3.52 5.90
CA GLY A 198 -40.91 -3.92 6.25
C GLY A 198 -40.17 -4.70 5.18
N ALA A 199 -40.86 -5.45 4.31
CA ALA A 199 -40.23 -6.26 3.26
C ALA A 199 -39.44 -5.40 2.26
N LEU A 200 -40.00 -4.26 1.84
CA LEU A 200 -39.31 -3.33 0.96
C LEU A 200 -38.12 -2.68 1.66
N ARG A 201 -38.30 -2.20 2.90
CA ARG A 201 -37.23 -1.58 3.69
C ARG A 201 -36.08 -2.56 3.96
N ALA A 202 -36.37 -3.83 4.22
CA ALA A 202 -35.39 -4.90 4.35
C ALA A 202 -34.59 -5.11 3.06
N ARG A 203 -35.25 -5.07 1.88
CA ARG A 203 -34.56 -5.18 0.59
C ARG A 203 -33.65 -3.97 0.34
N VAL A 204 -34.12 -2.76 0.63
CA VAL A 204 -33.33 -1.53 0.52
C VAL A 204 -32.12 -1.56 1.45
N LEU A 205 -32.29 -2.01 2.70
CA LEU A 205 -31.21 -2.15 3.66
C LEU A 205 -30.14 -3.14 3.18
N ARG A 206 -30.53 -4.35 2.73
CA ARG A 206 -29.58 -5.34 2.17
C ARG A 206 -28.82 -4.78 0.97
N PHE A 207 -29.52 -4.12 0.06
CA PHE A 207 -28.90 -3.49 -1.10
C PHE A 207 -27.91 -2.40 -0.69
N GLY A 208 -28.31 -1.49 0.21
CA GLY A 208 -27.47 -0.41 0.70
C GLY A 208 -26.21 -0.91 1.39
N ILE A 209 -26.34 -1.90 2.29
CA ILE A 209 -25.20 -2.52 2.96
C ILE A 209 -24.27 -3.19 1.95
N GLY A 210 -24.82 -3.98 1.02
CA GLY A 210 -24.03 -4.67 -0.01
C GLY A 210 -23.24 -3.69 -0.89
N ARG A 211 -23.89 -2.64 -1.40
CA ARG A 211 -23.21 -1.60 -2.20
C ARG A 211 -22.21 -0.79 -1.39
N MET A 212 -22.56 -0.38 -0.18
CA MET A 212 -21.66 0.32 0.73
C MET A 212 -20.36 -0.48 0.93
N ARG A 213 -20.48 -1.79 1.20
CA ARG A 213 -19.31 -2.65 1.46
C ARG A 213 -18.40 -2.79 0.24
N GLU A 214 -18.95 -3.00 -0.94
CA GLU A 214 -18.18 -3.08 -2.20
C GLU A 214 -17.44 -1.77 -2.50
N LEU A 215 -18.11 -0.63 -2.32
CA LEU A 215 -17.58 0.69 -2.68
C LEU A 215 -16.54 1.21 -1.67
N LEU A 216 -16.77 1.00 -0.38
CA LEU A 216 -15.86 1.48 0.67
C LEU A 216 -14.56 0.70 0.72
N GLY A 217 -14.50 -0.52 0.18
CA GLY A 217 -13.24 -1.25 0.05
C GLY A 217 -12.20 -0.53 -0.79
N LEU A 218 -12.67 0.17 -1.84
CA LEU A 218 -11.80 0.87 -2.79
C LEU A 218 -11.25 2.21 -2.26
N ARG A 219 -11.60 2.62 -1.03
CA ARG A 219 -11.19 3.91 -0.44
C ARG A 219 -9.69 4.08 -0.27
N GLU A 220 -8.94 2.97 -0.21
CA GLU A 220 -7.47 2.99 -0.05
C GLU A 220 -6.73 3.03 -1.39
N SER A 221 -7.44 2.81 -2.50
CA SER A 221 -6.87 2.82 -3.85
C SER A 221 -6.17 4.12 -4.23
N PRO A 222 -6.70 5.34 -3.92
CA PRO A 222 -6.04 6.59 -4.29
C PRO A 222 -4.62 6.70 -3.75
N LYS A 223 -4.46 6.39 -2.45
CA LYS A 223 -3.14 6.38 -1.81
C LYS A 223 -2.26 5.33 -2.47
N PHE A 224 -2.77 4.11 -2.69
CA PHE A 224 -1.98 3.06 -3.31
C PHE A 224 -1.46 3.43 -4.71
N TYR A 225 -2.26 4.09 -5.54
CA TYR A 225 -1.81 4.58 -6.85
C TYR A 225 -0.79 5.70 -6.74
N LEU A 226 -0.96 6.64 -5.81
CA LEU A 226 0.04 7.68 -5.54
C LEU A 226 1.40 7.05 -5.18
N ILE A 227 1.41 6.08 -4.29
CA ILE A 227 2.65 5.40 -3.87
C ILE A 227 3.30 4.62 -5.02
N GLN A 228 2.49 3.99 -5.90
CA GLN A 228 3.02 3.39 -7.13
C GLN A 228 3.69 4.43 -8.04
N THR A 229 3.08 5.59 -8.23
CA THR A 229 3.66 6.69 -9.01
C THR A 229 4.98 7.13 -8.42
N LEU A 230 5.03 7.38 -7.10
CA LEU A 230 6.26 7.76 -6.41
C LEU A 230 7.34 6.68 -6.51
N GLY A 231 6.98 5.40 -6.40
CA GLY A 231 7.92 4.29 -6.56
C GLY A 231 8.55 4.23 -7.95
N ILE A 232 7.77 4.46 -9.01
CA ILE A 232 8.28 4.49 -10.40
C ILE A 232 9.30 5.62 -10.57
N TYR A 233 8.98 6.82 -10.08
CA TYR A 233 9.90 7.95 -10.20
C TYR A 233 11.12 7.81 -9.29
N ARG A 234 10.99 7.20 -8.11
CA ARG A 234 12.11 6.89 -7.24
C ARG A 234 13.12 5.98 -7.94
N ASP A 235 12.67 4.90 -8.57
CA ASP A 235 13.54 3.97 -9.31
C ASP A 235 14.32 4.70 -10.42
N ALA A 236 13.65 5.62 -11.13
CA ALA A 236 14.26 6.44 -12.17
C ALA A 236 15.24 7.49 -11.62
N LEU A 237 14.93 8.12 -10.50
CA LEU A 237 15.81 9.07 -9.82
C LEU A 237 17.07 8.38 -9.31
N LEU A 238 16.95 7.20 -8.69
CA LEU A 238 18.10 6.39 -8.27
C LEU A 238 18.99 5.99 -9.45
N ALA A 239 18.42 5.76 -10.64
CA ALA A 239 19.23 5.50 -11.83
C ALA A 239 20.09 6.72 -12.22
N HIS A 240 19.53 7.93 -12.21
CA HIS A 240 20.32 9.14 -12.41
C HIS A 240 21.27 9.45 -11.25
N GLY A 241 20.91 9.10 -10.01
CA GLY A 241 21.80 9.19 -8.86
C GLY A 241 23.07 8.37 -9.09
N ARG A 242 22.94 7.13 -9.58
CA ARG A 242 24.10 6.30 -9.97
C ARG A 242 24.94 6.93 -11.08
N GLU A 243 24.32 7.57 -12.07
CA GLU A 243 25.06 8.30 -13.11
C GLU A 243 25.84 9.50 -12.55
N LEU A 244 25.28 10.19 -11.56
CA LEU A 244 25.94 11.32 -10.88
C LEU A 244 27.11 10.84 -10.01
N VAL A 245 26.96 9.71 -9.32
CA VAL A 245 28.06 9.04 -8.59
C VAL A 245 29.19 8.66 -9.56
N ALA A 246 28.85 8.05 -10.71
CA ALA A 246 29.85 7.69 -11.72
C ALA A 246 30.62 8.91 -12.30
N ARG A 247 30.05 10.11 -12.20
CA ARG A 247 30.69 11.39 -12.59
C ARG A 247 31.42 12.09 -11.44
N GLY A 248 31.39 11.51 -10.24
CA GLY A 248 31.97 12.11 -9.02
C GLY A 248 31.18 13.30 -8.46
N ALA A 249 29.92 13.46 -8.84
CA ALA A 249 29.06 14.56 -8.38
C ALA A 249 28.35 14.26 -7.05
N LEU A 250 28.16 12.98 -6.74
CA LEU A 250 27.53 12.44 -5.52
C LEU A 250 28.39 11.29 -4.97
N ASP A 251 28.26 10.98 -3.69
CA ASP A 251 28.94 9.85 -3.05
C ASP A 251 28.07 8.58 -3.09
N ASP A 252 26.76 8.71 -2.89
CA ASP A 252 25.77 7.63 -3.02
C ASP A 252 24.61 8.01 -3.95
N ALA A 253 23.97 7.01 -4.57
CA ALA A 253 22.83 7.26 -5.47
C ALA A 253 21.61 7.83 -4.73
N GLY A 254 21.42 7.47 -3.46
CA GLY A 254 20.38 7.97 -2.58
C GLY A 254 20.57 9.43 -2.15
N ASP A 255 21.78 9.99 -2.33
CA ASP A 255 22.04 11.40 -2.04
C ASP A 255 21.20 12.35 -2.92
N ILE A 256 20.72 11.86 -4.07
CA ILE A 256 19.83 12.62 -4.95
C ILE A 256 18.55 13.09 -4.25
N PHE A 257 18.09 12.40 -3.20
CA PHE A 257 16.88 12.76 -2.46
C PHE A 257 17.08 13.85 -1.41
N PHE A 258 18.33 14.22 -1.13
CA PHE A 258 18.66 15.38 -0.31
C PHE A 258 18.77 16.66 -1.14
N LEU A 259 18.54 16.59 -2.45
CA LEU A 259 18.56 17.75 -3.34
C LEU A 259 17.13 18.13 -3.74
N SER A 260 16.83 19.41 -3.69
CA SER A 260 15.62 19.99 -4.25
C SER A 260 15.57 19.83 -5.77
N LEU A 261 14.37 19.91 -6.33
CA LEU A 261 14.17 19.83 -7.78
C LEU A 261 14.92 20.95 -8.52
N ASP A 262 15.04 22.12 -7.92
CA ASP A 262 15.77 23.26 -8.50
C ASP A 262 17.29 23.04 -8.49
N GLU A 263 17.84 22.47 -7.42
CA GLU A 263 19.26 22.07 -7.37
C GLU A 263 19.58 20.99 -8.41
N LEU A 264 18.70 19.99 -8.57
CA LEU A 264 18.86 18.95 -9.58
C LEU A 264 18.78 19.53 -11.01
N ARG A 265 17.88 20.50 -11.27
CA ARG A 265 17.82 21.22 -12.54
C ARG A 265 19.07 22.07 -12.80
N ALA A 266 19.58 22.73 -11.77
CA ALA A 266 20.82 23.50 -11.87
C ALA A 266 22.03 22.59 -12.16
N ALA A 267 22.12 21.46 -11.46
CA ALA A 267 23.16 20.45 -11.67
C ALA A 267 23.15 19.90 -13.10
N ALA A 268 21.97 19.64 -13.67
CA ALA A 268 21.84 19.13 -15.03
C ALA A 268 22.34 20.10 -16.12
N ARG A 269 22.42 21.41 -15.82
CA ARG A 269 22.99 22.43 -16.72
C ARG A 269 24.51 22.54 -16.61
N ASN A 270 25.09 22.05 -15.53
CA ASN A 270 26.52 22.08 -15.29
C ASN A 270 27.18 20.80 -15.83
N ARG A 271 28.32 20.92 -16.51
CA ARG A 271 29.07 19.75 -17.04
C ARG A 271 29.85 19.02 -15.95
N THR A 272 30.22 19.70 -14.87
CA THR A 272 30.98 19.15 -13.74
C THR A 272 30.36 19.63 -12.42
N PRO A 273 29.13 19.20 -12.09
CA PRO A 273 28.52 19.54 -10.81
C PRO A 273 29.25 18.82 -9.67
N ASP A 274 29.52 19.51 -8.56
CA ASP A 274 29.86 18.90 -7.28
C ASP A 274 28.74 19.23 -6.29
N LEU A 275 27.97 18.22 -5.90
CA LEU A 275 26.77 18.38 -5.09
C LEU A 275 26.96 17.88 -3.65
N ARG A 276 28.12 17.29 -3.34
CA ARG A 276 28.39 16.64 -2.04
C ARG A 276 28.26 17.62 -0.87
N GLY A 277 28.76 18.84 -1.05
CA GLY A 277 28.61 19.91 -0.05
C GLY A 277 27.16 20.30 0.19
N GLN A 278 26.34 20.37 -0.86
CA GLN A 278 24.91 20.69 -0.75
C GLN A 278 24.13 19.56 -0.09
N VAL A 279 24.41 18.31 -0.49
CA VAL A 279 23.84 17.11 0.12
C VAL A 279 24.14 17.06 1.61
N ALA A 280 25.40 17.31 2.01
CA ALA A 280 25.78 17.31 3.42
C ALA A 280 25.03 18.37 4.24
N ALA A 281 24.85 19.58 3.67
CA ALA A 281 24.08 20.64 4.31
C ALA A 281 22.60 20.26 4.45
N ASN A 282 21.97 19.78 3.38
CA ASN A 282 20.55 19.43 3.36
C ASN A 282 20.26 18.20 4.24
N ARG A 283 21.19 17.23 4.31
CA ARG A 283 21.09 16.07 5.20
C ARG A 283 21.14 16.48 6.68
N ALA A 284 22.03 17.40 7.04
CA ALA A 284 22.13 17.90 8.41
C ALA A 284 20.89 18.70 8.86
N GLU A 285 20.12 19.28 7.93
CA GLU A 285 18.83 19.92 8.23
C GLU A 285 17.67 18.91 8.35
N TYR A 286 17.76 17.77 7.65
CA TYR A 286 16.74 16.74 7.65
C TYR A 286 16.77 15.84 8.91
N GLU A 287 17.96 15.61 9.48
CA GLU A 287 18.20 14.79 10.68
C GLU A 287 17.91 15.54 11.99
#